data_AF-A0A7E4VLN5-F1
#
_entry.id   AF-A0A7E4VLN5-F1
#
_cell.length_a   1.000
_cell.length_b   1.000
_cell.length_c   1.000
_cell.angle_alpha   90.00
_cell.angle_beta   90.00
_cell.angle_gamma   90.00
#
_symmetry.space_group_name_H-M   'P 1'
#
loop_
_entity.id
_entity.type
_entity.pdbx_description
1 polymer ?
#
loop_
_entity_poly.entity_id
_entity_poly.type
_entity_poly.pdbx_seq_one_letter_code
_entity_poly.pdbx_strand_id
1 'polypeptide(L)'
;MHTLFWIAVIASVGCLAVALTDLEKYKEFKIKFEKNYTDPAKDAYHFGIFQKSLREVEEHNTKYKAGKLEHGIRIVYYSDIPKDQWPVSALVPLEIINRDEDDITEIIRKAQEKAEHNV
;
A
#
# COMPACT_ATOMS: atom_id res chain seq x y z
N MET A 1 23.98 29.68 15.32
CA MET A 1 24.43 28.28 15.21
C MET A 1 23.53 27.25 15.93
N HIS A 2 22.35 27.61 16.48
CA HIS A 2 21.47 26.65 17.17
C HIS A 2 20.25 26.17 16.35
N THR A 3 19.86 26.87 15.28
CA THR A 3 18.69 26.51 14.46
C THR A 3 18.94 25.33 13.52
N LEU A 4 20.18 25.09 13.12
CA LEU A 4 20.56 23.95 12.27
C LEU A 4 20.55 22.61 13.02
N PHE A 5 20.78 22.63 14.35
CA PHE A 5 20.78 21.42 15.18
C PHE A 5 19.37 20.84 15.38
N TRP A 6 18.35 21.69 15.49
CA TRP A 6 16.96 21.25 15.68
C TRP A 6 16.34 20.68 14.40
N ILE A 7 16.69 21.22 13.23
CA ILE A 7 16.20 20.71 11.93
C ILE A 7 16.73 19.30 11.65
N ALA A 8 17.98 19.01 12.01
CA ALA A 8 18.58 17.69 11.83
C ALA A 8 17.92 16.60 12.70
N VAL A 9 17.47 16.94 13.92
CA VAL A 9 16.80 15.98 14.83
C VAL A 9 15.41 15.61 14.32
N ILE A 10 14.63 16.59 13.84
CA ILE A 10 13.26 16.38 13.35
C ILE A 10 13.25 15.55 12.06
N ALA A 11 14.20 15.78 11.15
CA ALA A 11 14.34 14.97 9.94
C ALA A 11 14.70 13.50 10.24
N SER A 12 15.49 13.23 11.29
CA SER A 12 15.83 11.85 11.67
C SER A 12 14.64 11.09 12.29
N VAL A 13 13.81 11.76 13.11
CA VAL A 13 12.63 11.15 13.74
C VAL A 13 11.54 10.84 12.72
N GLY A 14 11.32 11.73 11.74
CA GLY A 14 10.33 11.52 10.68
C GLY A 14 10.67 10.33 9.77
N CYS A 15 11.96 10.14 9.45
CA CYS A 15 12.41 9.03 8.61
C CYS A 15 12.25 7.67 9.31
N LEU A 16 12.54 7.60 10.62
CA LEU A 16 12.37 6.39 11.42
C LEU A 16 10.90 5.96 11.54
N ALA A 17 9.98 6.91 11.76
CA ALA A 17 8.55 6.61 11.88
C ALA A 17 7.98 6.00 10.59
N VAL A 18 8.33 6.54 9.42
CA VAL A 18 7.87 6.01 8.12
C VAL A 18 8.46 4.62 7.86
N ALA A 19 9.76 4.43 8.12
CA ALA A 19 10.41 3.13 7.92
C ALA A 19 9.83 2.03 8.81
N LEU A 20 9.42 2.36 10.05
CA LEU A 20 8.71 1.42 10.92
C LEU A 20 7.35 1.02 10.33
N THR A 21 6.59 1.98 9.80
CA THR A 21 5.29 1.68 9.16
C THR A 21 5.45 0.87 7.87
N ASP A 22 6.50 1.08 7.10
CA ASP A 22 6.76 0.33 5.88
C ASP A 22 7.17 -1.12 6.20
N LEU A 23 7.97 -1.32 7.26
CA LEU A 23 8.37 -2.66 7.69
C LEU A 23 7.17 -3.48 8.19
N GLU A 24 6.23 -2.85 8.90
CA GLU A 24 4.97 -3.49 9.32
C GLU A 24 4.13 -3.90 8.10
N LYS A 25 3.91 -2.99 7.16
CA LYS A 25 3.21 -3.27 5.89
C LYS A 25 3.91 -4.37 5.09
N TYR A 26 5.25 -4.42 5.11
CA TYR A 26 6.02 -5.46 4.44
C TYR A 26 5.84 -6.83 5.11
N LYS A 27 5.80 -6.88 6.45
CA LYS A 27 5.50 -8.13 7.19
C LYS A 27 4.10 -8.63 6.87
N GLU A 28 3.10 -7.74 6.86
CA GLU A 28 1.73 -8.07 6.47
C GLU A 28 1.65 -8.56 5.02
N PHE A 29 2.36 -7.90 4.10
CA PHE A 29 2.50 -8.32 2.72
C PHE A 29 3.08 -9.74 2.61
N LYS A 30 4.16 -10.03 3.34
CA LYS A 30 4.79 -11.35 3.33
C LYS A 30 3.84 -12.43 3.86
N ILE A 31 3.07 -12.13 4.90
CA ILE A 31 2.05 -13.04 5.43
C ILE A 31 0.94 -13.26 4.39
N LYS A 32 0.38 -12.18 3.83
CA LYS A 32 -0.73 -12.21 2.88
C LYS A 32 -0.42 -13.02 1.61
N PHE A 33 0.82 -12.94 1.13
CA PHE A 33 1.26 -13.57 -0.11
C PHE A 33 2.22 -14.75 0.12
N GLU A 34 2.28 -15.25 1.37
CA GLU A 34 3.10 -16.41 1.76
C GLU A 34 4.57 -16.32 1.30
N LYS A 35 5.13 -15.11 1.37
CA LYS A 35 6.52 -14.84 0.96
C LYS A 35 7.48 -15.25 2.06
N ASN A 36 8.47 -16.06 1.69
CA ASN A 36 9.53 -16.48 2.59
C ASN A 36 10.91 -16.23 1.97
N TYR A 37 11.69 -15.37 2.61
CA TYR A 37 13.07 -15.04 2.24
C TYR A 37 13.98 -15.37 3.40
N THR A 38 14.74 -16.46 3.29
CA THR A 38 15.62 -16.95 4.35
C THR A 38 16.97 -16.25 4.39
N ASP A 39 17.36 -15.60 3.28
CA ASP A 39 18.59 -14.82 3.15
C ASP A 39 18.30 -13.36 3.51
N PRO A 40 18.93 -12.81 4.57
CA PRO A 40 18.72 -11.43 4.99
C PRO A 40 19.04 -10.39 3.89
N ALA A 41 20.03 -10.65 3.03
CA ALA A 41 20.39 -9.72 1.96
C ALA A 41 19.31 -9.68 0.88
N LYS A 42 18.70 -10.82 0.57
CA LYS A 42 17.56 -10.90 -0.38
C LYS A 42 16.29 -10.30 0.22
N ASP A 43 16.02 -10.54 1.50
CA ASP A 43 14.87 -9.94 2.18
C ASP A 43 14.96 -8.41 2.19
N ALA A 44 16.13 -7.85 2.48
CA ALA A 44 16.37 -6.41 2.41
C ALA A 44 16.21 -5.86 0.97
N TYR A 45 16.66 -6.61 -0.04
CA TYR A 45 16.46 -6.25 -1.44
C TYR A 45 14.97 -6.20 -1.83
N HIS A 46 14.22 -7.24 -1.49
CA HIS A 46 12.78 -7.31 -1.74
C HIS A 46 12.02 -6.23 -0.96
N PHE A 47 12.42 -5.93 0.26
CA PHE A 47 11.86 -4.82 1.04
C PHE A 47 12.06 -3.47 0.34
N GLY A 48 13.26 -3.21 -0.19
CA GLY A 48 13.53 -1.97 -0.93
C GLY A 48 12.67 -1.82 -2.20
N ILE A 49 12.32 -2.92 -2.88
CA ILE A 49 11.40 -2.89 -4.02
C ILE A 49 9.96 -2.68 -3.55
N PHE A 50 9.56 -3.38 -2.49
CA PHE A 50 8.23 -3.23 -1.89
C PHE A 50 7.95 -1.77 -1.49
N GLN A 51 8.92 -1.09 -0.87
CA GLN A 51 8.77 0.32 -0.50
C GLN A 51 8.48 1.20 -1.72
N LYS A 52 9.16 0.97 -2.84
CA LYS A 52 8.90 1.72 -4.09
C LYS A 52 7.48 1.47 -4.59
N SER A 53 7.04 0.21 -4.66
CA SER A 53 5.67 -0.15 -5.03
C SER A 53 4.64 0.49 -4.10
N LEU A 54 4.93 0.54 -2.80
CA LEU A 54 4.07 1.20 -1.82
C LEU A 54 3.97 2.72 -2.06
N ARG A 55 5.06 3.40 -2.44
CA ARG A 55 5.04 4.82 -2.86
C ARG A 55 4.15 5.06 -4.05
N GLU A 56 4.31 4.26 -5.10
CA GLU A 56 3.45 4.36 -6.28
C GLU A 56 1.98 4.15 -5.96
N VAL A 57 1.65 3.18 -5.11
CA VAL A 57 0.26 2.90 -4.71
C VAL A 57 -0.36 4.06 -3.95
N GLU A 58 0.30 4.63 -2.93
CA GLU A 58 -0.33 5.73 -2.19
C GLU A 58 -0.36 7.03 -3.02
N GLU A 59 0.64 7.28 -3.89
CA GLU A 59 0.61 8.43 -4.80
C GLU A 59 -0.55 8.34 -5.80
N HIS A 60 -0.72 7.17 -6.43
CA HIS A 60 -1.83 6.91 -7.35
C HIS A 60 -3.17 7.02 -6.62
N ASN A 61 -3.30 6.40 -5.45
CA ASN A 61 -4.53 6.44 -4.67
C ASN A 61 -4.85 7.83 -4.10
N THR A 62 -3.85 8.67 -3.87
CA THR A 62 -4.05 10.08 -3.50
C THR A 62 -4.68 10.86 -4.66
N LYS A 63 -4.22 10.63 -5.90
CA LYS A 63 -4.81 11.23 -7.10
C LYS A 63 -6.22 10.70 -7.37
N TYR A 64 -6.44 9.39 -7.21
CA TYR A 64 -7.76 8.77 -7.30
C TYR A 64 -8.75 9.37 -6.31
N LYS A 65 -8.40 9.46 -5.01
CA LYS A 65 -9.23 10.08 -3.97
C LYS A 65 -9.53 11.56 -4.23
N ALA A 66 -8.65 12.25 -4.96
CA ALA A 66 -8.87 13.63 -5.40
C ALA A 66 -9.72 13.73 -6.69
N GLY A 67 -10.25 12.63 -7.21
CA GLY A 67 -11.04 12.58 -8.45
C GLY A 67 -10.23 12.80 -9.73
N LYS A 68 -8.89 12.70 -9.67
CA LYS A 68 -8.00 12.96 -10.81
C LYS A 68 -7.66 11.73 -11.65
N LEU A 69 -7.99 10.55 -11.15
CA LEU A 69 -7.85 9.28 -11.83
C LEU A 69 -9.18 8.55 -11.71
N GLU A 70 -9.52 7.77 -12.73
CA GLU A 70 -10.75 6.98 -12.74
C GLU A 70 -10.64 5.78 -11.79
N HIS A 71 -9.40 5.38 -11.49
CA HIS A 71 -9.13 4.16 -10.74
C HIS A 71 -8.05 4.28 -9.66
N GLY A 72 -8.16 3.47 -8.61
CA GLY A 72 -7.13 3.16 -7.63
C GLY A 72 -6.24 1.98 -8.05
N ILE A 73 -5.20 1.72 -7.28
CA ILE A 73 -4.33 0.54 -7.38
C ILE A 73 -4.02 0.00 -5.97
N ARG A 74 -3.50 -1.23 -5.90
CA ARG A 74 -3.13 -1.87 -4.63
C ARG A 74 -1.81 -2.63 -4.74
N ILE A 75 -1.25 -2.98 -3.59
CA ILE A 75 -0.18 -3.95 -3.47
C ILE A 75 -0.67 -5.33 -3.91
N VAL A 76 0.14 -6.01 -4.72
CA VAL A 76 -0.10 -7.35 -5.26
C VAL A 76 1.08 -8.26 -4.97
N TYR A 77 0.92 -9.57 -5.25
CA TYR A 77 1.95 -10.59 -5.05
C TYR A 77 3.33 -10.19 -5.61
N TYR A 78 3.37 -9.45 -6.73
CA TYR A 78 4.61 -9.05 -7.40
C TYR A 78 5.19 -7.70 -6.92
N SER A 79 4.57 -7.05 -5.93
CA SER A 79 4.99 -5.72 -5.47
C SER A 79 6.38 -5.67 -4.83
N ASP A 80 7.02 -6.81 -4.59
CA ASP A 80 8.38 -6.95 -4.05
C ASP A 80 9.42 -7.37 -5.11
N ILE A 81 9.04 -7.42 -6.39
CA ILE A 81 9.96 -7.69 -7.51
C ILE A 81 9.90 -6.57 -8.56
N PRO A 82 10.96 -6.40 -9.37
CA PRO A 82 10.99 -5.37 -10.40
C PRO A 82 9.84 -5.50 -11.41
N LYS A 83 9.25 -4.38 -11.84
CA LYS A 83 8.07 -4.35 -12.73
C LYS A 83 8.29 -5.02 -14.08
N ASP A 84 9.52 -5.00 -14.60
CA ASP A 84 9.93 -5.70 -15.82
C ASP A 84 9.81 -7.24 -15.71
N GLN A 85 9.72 -7.76 -14.48
CA GLN A 85 9.55 -9.19 -14.19
C GLN A 85 8.10 -9.55 -13.84
N TRP A 86 7.18 -8.58 -13.85
CA TRP A 86 5.78 -8.87 -13.59
C TRP A 86 5.19 -9.63 -14.78
N PRO A 87 4.35 -10.64 -14.53
CA PRO A 87 3.60 -11.25 -15.62
C PRO A 87 2.65 -10.20 -16.22
N VAL A 88 2.35 -10.33 -17.51
CA VAL A 88 1.45 -9.42 -18.23
C VAL A 88 0.09 -9.29 -17.52
N SER A 89 -0.39 -10.37 -16.89
CA SER A 89 -1.63 -10.37 -16.11
C SER A 89 -1.60 -9.46 -14.88
N ALA A 90 -0.42 -9.20 -14.31
CA ALA A 90 -0.24 -8.31 -13.16
C ALA A 90 -0.10 -6.83 -13.57
N LEU A 91 0.08 -6.55 -14.86
CA LEU A 91 0.16 -5.19 -15.40
C LEU A 91 -1.22 -4.59 -15.73
N VAL A 92 -2.29 -5.37 -15.60
CA VAL A 92 -3.66 -4.89 -15.79
C VAL A 92 -4.08 -4.08 -14.55
N PRO A 93 -4.60 -2.84 -14.71
CA PRO A 93 -5.14 -2.08 -13.59
C PRO A 93 -6.17 -2.91 -12.83
N LEU A 94 -5.91 -3.14 -11.54
CA LEU A 94 -6.66 -4.07 -10.68
C LEU A 94 -8.09 -3.62 -10.35
N GLU A 95 -8.58 -2.57 -11.01
CA GLU A 95 -9.89 -2.01 -10.74
C GLU A 95 -11.03 -2.68 -11.51
N ILE A 96 -10.73 -3.50 -12.52
CA ILE A 96 -11.77 -4.30 -13.17
C ILE A 96 -12.25 -5.46 -12.27
N ILE A 97 -11.50 -5.82 -11.21
CA ILE A 97 -11.76 -7.05 -10.44
C ILE A 97 -12.47 -6.78 -9.09
N ASN A 98 -12.32 -5.59 -8.49
CA ASN A 98 -12.78 -5.34 -7.11
C ASN A 98 -13.91 -4.32 -6.97
N ARG A 99 -14.31 -3.63 -8.05
CA ARG A 99 -15.38 -2.62 -7.97
C ARG A 99 -16.71 -3.23 -7.50
N ASP A 100 -16.98 -4.49 -7.85
CA ASP A 100 -18.24 -5.13 -7.47
C ASP A 100 -18.26 -5.63 -6.01
N GLU A 101 -17.14 -6.13 -5.45
CA GLU A 101 -17.13 -6.70 -4.09
C GLU A 101 -17.12 -5.64 -2.98
N ASP A 102 -16.34 -4.57 -3.16
CA ASP A 102 -16.23 -3.49 -2.19
C ASP A 102 -17.50 -2.59 -2.21
N ASP A 103 -18.10 -2.34 -3.39
CA ASP A 103 -19.39 -1.62 -3.48
C ASP A 103 -20.55 -2.43 -2.88
N ILE A 104 -20.61 -3.76 -3.10
CA ILE A 104 -21.67 -4.59 -2.51
C ILE A 104 -21.58 -4.58 -0.98
N THR A 105 -20.37 -4.68 -0.42
CA THR A 105 -20.17 -4.67 1.04
C THR A 105 -20.57 -3.33 1.65
N GLU A 106 -20.25 -2.23 0.98
CA GLU A 106 -20.64 -0.87 1.39
C GLU A 106 -22.15 -0.62 1.25
N ILE A 107 -22.80 -1.18 0.22
CA ILE A 107 -24.25 -1.14 0.03
C ILE A 107 -24.97 -1.93 1.13
N ILE A 108 -24.50 -3.14 1.45
CA ILE A 108 -25.07 -3.98 2.52
C ILE A 108 -24.94 -3.27 3.87
N ARG A 109 -23.77 -2.72 4.19
CA ARG A 109 -23.53 -1.97 5.42
C ARG A 109 -24.49 -0.78 5.56
N LYS A 110 -24.63 0.03 4.50
CA LYS A 110 -25.57 1.18 4.49
C LYS A 110 -27.03 0.74 4.61
N ALA A 111 -27.40 -0.40 4.04
CA ALA A 111 -28.74 -0.95 4.17
C ALA A 111 -29.04 -1.41 5.59
N GLN A 112 -28.05 -2.02 6.28
CA GLN A 112 -28.16 -2.44 7.68
C GLN A 112 -28.27 -1.23 8.63
N GLU A 113 -27.42 -0.22 8.47
CA GLU A 113 -27.48 1.01 9.28
C GLU A 113 -28.82 1.74 9.13
N LYS A 114 -29.37 1.75 7.91
CA LYS A 114 -30.70 2.34 7.65
C LYS A 114 -31.84 1.52 8.26
N ALA A 115 -31.69 0.20 8.36
CA ALA A 115 -32.68 -0.67 8.99
C ALA A 115 -32.68 -0.52 10.52
N GLU A 116 -31.50 -0.34 11.13
CA GLU A 116 -31.35 -0.16 12.58
C GLU A 116 -31.81 1.23 13.06
N HIS A 117 -31.72 2.25 12.21
CA HIS A 117 -32.15 3.62 12.57
C HIS A 117 -33.67 3.87 12.40
N ASN A 118 -34.43 2.89 11.90
CA ASN A 118 -35.86 2.98 11.63
C ASN A 118 -36.71 2.06 12.53
N VAL A 119 -36.11 1.53 13.61
CA VAL A 119 -36.77 0.76 14.69
C VAL A 119 -36.81 1.59 15.96
#